data_AF-A0A2V1CF32-F1
#
_entry.id   AF-A0A2V1CF32-F1
#
_cell.length_a   1.000
_cell.length_b   1.000
_cell.length_c   1.000
_cell.angle_alpha   90.00
_cell.angle_beta   90.00
_cell.angle_gamma   90.00
#
_symmetry.space_group_name_H-M   'P 1'
#
loop_
_entity.id
_entity.type
_entity.pdbx_description
1 polymer ?
#
loop_
_entity_poly.entity_id
_entity_poly.type
_entity_poly.pdbx_seq_one_letter_code
_entity_poly.pdbx_strand_id
1 'polypeptide(L)'
;MKLIYFSKLLVLVTVAIFSAETARALPSPGSHPTLGTEGALDFSDAQPNTDILSSSIHDKRSMTDVNCLKATGQNWSPAPVNQAQSATDFLKATTAICAVRATSCVRVSCVDQAAVYLCNNNNYEFRPTCFKISGYAQALVDQCPTASQGGGRVVGGQAWDNENWNVFIREEDCNQWF
;
A
#
# COMPACT_ATOMS: atom_id res chain seq x y z
N MET A 1 4.70 64.43 -16.52
CA MET A 1 3.86 63.60 -17.42
C MET A 1 4.74 62.43 -17.89
N LYS A 2 4.63 61.26 -17.24
CA LYS A 2 5.54 60.12 -17.43
C LYS A 2 4.83 59.01 -18.22
N LEU A 3 5.39 58.65 -19.38
CA LEU A 3 5.15 57.38 -20.06
C LEU A 3 5.87 56.26 -19.30
N ILE A 4 5.21 55.13 -19.05
CA ILE A 4 5.88 53.83 -18.86
C ILE A 4 5.06 52.75 -19.57
N TYR A 5 5.65 52.22 -20.64
CA TYR A 5 5.33 50.98 -21.33
C TYR A 5 5.54 49.79 -20.39
N PHE A 6 4.60 48.85 -20.31
CA PHE A 6 4.89 47.50 -19.80
C PHE A 6 4.65 46.44 -20.86
N SER A 7 5.77 45.81 -21.19
CA SER A 7 6.00 44.73 -22.13
C SER A 7 5.25 43.47 -21.73
N LYS A 8 4.51 42.88 -22.68
CA LYS A 8 3.90 41.55 -22.54
C LYS A 8 5.00 40.50 -22.68
N LEU A 9 5.37 39.88 -21.57
CA LEU A 9 6.29 38.75 -21.51
C LEU A 9 5.52 37.48 -21.93
N LEU A 10 5.71 37.06 -23.18
CA LEU A 10 5.20 35.80 -23.71
C LEU A 10 6.16 34.67 -23.29
N VAL A 11 5.78 33.87 -22.29
CA VAL A 11 6.54 32.69 -21.87
C VAL A 11 6.15 31.52 -22.77
N LEU A 12 7.02 31.19 -23.71
CA LEU A 12 6.95 29.96 -24.50
C LEU A 12 7.45 28.78 -23.64
N VAL A 13 6.53 27.91 -23.22
CA VAL A 13 6.86 26.63 -22.59
C VAL A 13 7.03 25.59 -23.70
N THR A 14 8.26 25.17 -23.95
CA THR A 14 8.58 24.05 -24.84
C THR A 14 8.30 22.73 -24.13
N VAL A 15 7.37 21.94 -24.66
CA VAL A 15 7.09 20.56 -24.22
C VAL A 15 8.16 19.64 -24.82
N ALA A 16 9.00 19.04 -23.99
CA ALA A 16 9.91 17.98 -24.39
C ALA A 16 9.18 16.63 -24.31
N ILE A 17 8.98 16.00 -25.47
CA ILE A 17 8.45 14.64 -25.61
C ILE A 17 9.64 13.68 -25.50
N PHE A 18 9.73 12.91 -24.42
CA PHE A 18 10.63 11.76 -24.33
C PHE A 18 9.82 10.48 -24.55
N SER A 19 9.86 9.96 -25.77
CA SER A 19 9.50 8.58 -26.06
C SER A 19 10.71 7.70 -25.79
N ALA A 20 10.56 6.72 -24.89
CA ALA A 20 11.50 5.62 -24.76
C ALA A 20 10.71 4.32 -24.59
N GLU A 21 10.40 3.71 -25.74
CA GLU A 21 10.11 2.29 -25.84
C GLU A 21 11.37 1.49 -25.53
N THR A 22 11.29 0.56 -24.58
CA THR A 22 12.17 -0.61 -24.58
C THR A 22 11.37 -1.80 -24.10
N ALA A 23 10.71 -2.45 -25.06
CA ALA A 23 10.21 -3.81 -24.89
C ALA A 23 11.39 -4.74 -24.62
N ARG A 24 11.41 -5.36 -23.44
CA ARG A 24 12.32 -6.48 -23.15
C ARG A 24 11.55 -7.79 -23.25
N ALA A 25 12.13 -8.69 -24.05
CA ALA A 25 11.63 -10.00 -24.41
C ALA A 25 11.47 -10.94 -23.21
N LEU A 26 10.41 -11.76 -23.27
CA LEU A 26 10.15 -12.89 -22.38
C LEU A 26 11.08 -14.07 -22.73
N PRO A 27 11.72 -14.74 -21.75
CA PRO A 27 12.39 -16.00 -21.98
C PRO A 27 11.41 -17.18 -22.14
N SER A 28 11.73 -18.03 -23.12
CA SER A 28 11.06 -19.29 -23.50
C SER A 28 11.07 -20.35 -22.38
N PRO A 29 10.08 -21.28 -22.35
CA PRO A 29 10.05 -22.36 -21.37
C PRO A 29 11.03 -23.48 -21.73
N GLY A 30 11.99 -23.74 -20.84
CA GLY A 30 12.97 -24.81 -20.95
C GLY A 30 12.63 -26.00 -20.06
N SER A 31 12.21 -27.08 -20.71
CA SER A 31 12.47 -28.51 -20.41
C SER A 31 12.65 -29.00 -18.97
N HIS A 32 11.68 -29.82 -18.57
CA HIS A 32 11.75 -30.92 -17.59
C HIS A 32 13.03 -31.77 -17.68
N PRO A 33 13.64 -32.12 -16.54
CA PRO A 33 14.41 -33.34 -16.38
C PRO A 33 13.63 -34.41 -15.61
N THR A 34 13.99 -35.65 -15.93
CA THR A 34 13.42 -36.93 -15.53
C THR A 34 13.88 -37.43 -14.15
N LEU A 35 12.99 -38.24 -13.59
CA LEU A 35 13.10 -39.23 -12.52
C LEU A 35 14.43 -40.00 -12.43
N GLY A 36 14.98 -40.11 -11.22
CA GLY A 36 15.98 -41.11 -10.79
C GLY A 36 16.21 -41.01 -9.26
N THR A 37 15.59 -41.88 -8.46
CA THR A 37 16.17 -43.02 -7.71
C THR A 37 17.37 -42.72 -6.78
N GLU A 38 17.07 -42.82 -5.47
CA GLU A 38 17.85 -43.35 -4.35
C GLU A 38 19.33 -42.99 -4.16
N GLY A 39 19.62 -42.36 -3.01
CA GLY A 39 20.98 -42.22 -2.48
C GLY A 39 21.04 -41.29 -1.28
N ALA A 40 20.90 -41.86 -0.08
CA ALA A 40 21.19 -41.17 1.17
C ALA A 40 22.69 -40.90 1.29
N LEU A 41 23.10 -39.64 1.44
CA LEU A 41 24.39 -39.26 2.03
C LEU A 41 24.25 -37.98 2.87
N ASP A 42 24.78 -38.13 4.07
CA ASP A 42 25.06 -37.18 5.12
C ASP A 42 25.91 -35.99 4.61
N PHE A 43 25.51 -34.76 4.92
CA PHE A 43 26.36 -33.58 4.82
C PHE A 43 26.01 -32.58 5.91
N SER A 44 26.76 -32.69 7.00
CA SER A 44 27.01 -31.60 7.92
C SER A 44 27.76 -30.50 7.17
N ASP A 45 27.14 -29.34 6.96
CA ASP A 45 27.87 -28.08 6.88
C ASP A 45 26.91 -26.89 7.03
N ALA A 46 27.30 -26.00 7.94
CA ALA A 46 26.66 -24.73 8.21
C ALA A 46 26.67 -23.87 6.93
N GLN A 47 25.50 -23.33 6.56
CA GLN A 47 25.44 -22.17 5.66
C GLN A 47 24.87 -20.94 6.37
N PRO A 48 25.39 -19.75 6.02
CA PRO A 48 25.33 -18.54 6.82
C PRO A 48 24.02 -17.77 6.59
N ASN A 49 23.63 -17.01 7.62
CA ASN A 49 22.51 -16.07 7.63
C ASN A 49 22.32 -15.32 6.30
N THR A 50 21.20 -15.53 5.62
CA THR A 50 20.63 -14.57 4.66
C THR A 50 19.32 -14.03 5.21
N ASP A 51 19.49 -13.10 6.14
CA ASP A 51 18.47 -12.37 6.89
C ASP A 51 17.81 -11.27 6.02
N ILE A 52 17.35 -11.62 4.80
CA ILE A 52 16.63 -10.69 3.90
C ILE A 52 15.18 -11.16 3.63
N LEU A 53 14.81 -12.35 4.10
CA LEU A 53 13.44 -12.88 4.02
C LEU A 53 12.68 -12.79 5.37
N SER A 54 13.11 -11.91 6.28
CA SER A 54 12.59 -11.84 7.65
C SER A 54 11.49 -10.79 7.82
N SER A 55 11.42 -9.75 6.98
CA SER A 55 10.40 -8.68 7.13
C SER A 55 8.97 -9.23 6.96
N SER A 56 8.74 -10.10 5.97
CA SER A 56 7.39 -10.61 5.67
C SER A 56 6.86 -11.62 6.70
N ILE A 57 7.73 -12.26 7.48
CA ILE A 57 7.35 -13.22 8.52
C ILE A 57 7.09 -12.50 9.85
N HIS A 58 7.73 -11.35 10.10
CA HIS A 58 7.46 -10.52 11.28
C HIS A 58 6.16 -9.74 11.17
N ASP A 59 5.82 -9.20 9.98
CA ASP A 59 4.63 -8.35 9.81
C ASP A 59 3.30 -9.10 10.04
N LYS A 60 3.25 -10.42 9.78
CA LYS A 60 2.06 -11.23 10.10
C LYS A 60 1.90 -11.54 11.58
N ARG A 61 2.98 -11.51 12.36
CA ARG A 61 2.94 -11.81 13.80
C ARG A 61 2.59 -10.59 14.65
N SER A 62 2.72 -9.39 14.11
CA SER A 62 2.37 -8.13 14.79
C SER A 62 0.89 -7.75 14.63
N MET A 63 0.26 -8.14 13.51
CA MET A 63 -1.17 -7.91 13.29
C MET A 63 -2.03 -8.81 14.19
N THR A 64 -2.84 -8.21 15.07
CA THR A 64 -3.67 -8.93 16.04
C THR A 64 -5.04 -9.28 15.48
N ASP A 65 -5.69 -8.33 14.80
CA ASP A 65 -7.08 -8.45 14.38
C ASP A 65 -7.34 -7.75 13.04
N VAL A 66 -8.27 -8.30 12.25
CA VAL A 66 -8.79 -7.69 11.03
C VAL A 66 -10.31 -7.61 11.14
N ASN A 67 -10.81 -6.43 11.46
CA ASN A 67 -12.22 -6.17 11.70
C ASN A 67 -12.84 -5.51 10.46
N CYS A 68 -13.65 -6.26 9.72
CA CYS A 68 -14.41 -5.70 8.60
C CYS A 68 -15.46 -4.70 9.08
N LEU A 69 -15.87 -3.77 8.20
CA LEU A 69 -16.68 -2.59 8.50
C LEU A 69 -17.73 -2.77 9.63
N LYS A 70 -18.60 -3.78 9.53
CA LYS A 70 -19.67 -4.05 10.52
C LYS A 70 -19.14 -4.34 11.94
N ALA A 71 -18.01 -5.03 12.05
CA ALA A 71 -17.38 -5.39 13.33
C ALA A 71 -16.67 -4.18 13.98
N THR A 72 -16.38 -3.12 13.22
CA THR A 72 -15.67 -1.95 13.75
C THR A 72 -16.54 -1.03 14.60
N GLY A 73 -17.88 -1.13 14.50
CA GLY A 73 -18.81 -0.18 15.12
C GLY A 73 -18.80 1.23 14.52
N GLN A 74 -18.02 1.46 13.45
CA GLN A 74 -17.92 2.76 12.79
C GLN A 74 -19.01 2.95 11.73
N ASN A 75 -19.44 4.20 11.53
CA ASN A 75 -20.38 4.57 10.47
C ASN A 75 -19.65 5.05 9.20
N TRP A 76 -18.67 4.27 8.74
CA TRP A 76 -17.94 4.56 7.51
C TRP A 76 -18.63 3.92 6.31
N SER A 77 -18.57 4.57 5.15
CA SER A 77 -18.94 3.93 3.89
C SER A 77 -17.77 3.09 3.37
N PRO A 78 -18.03 1.92 2.76
CA PRO A 78 -16.99 1.08 2.19
C PRO A 78 -16.54 1.60 0.81
N ALA A 79 -15.25 1.52 0.51
CA ALA A 79 -14.68 1.95 -0.77
C ALA A 79 -14.71 0.84 -1.83
N PRO A 80 -14.66 1.16 -3.14
CA PRO A 80 -14.49 0.15 -4.19
C PRO A 80 -13.18 -0.65 -4.03
N VAL A 81 -13.25 -1.99 -4.13
CA VAL A 81 -12.10 -2.87 -3.89
C VAL A 81 -10.91 -2.58 -4.82
N ASN A 82 -11.17 -2.30 -6.10
CA ASN A 82 -10.13 -1.99 -7.07
C ASN A 82 -9.36 -0.70 -6.73
N GLN A 83 -10.05 0.30 -6.20
CA GLN A 83 -9.44 1.55 -5.79
C GLN A 83 -8.70 1.40 -4.46
N ALA A 84 -9.26 0.64 -3.52
CA ALA A 84 -8.58 0.28 -2.27
C ALA A 84 -7.29 -0.53 -2.51
N GLN A 85 -7.32 -1.46 -3.48
CA GLN A 85 -6.12 -2.17 -3.92
C GLN A 85 -5.10 -1.21 -4.52
N SER A 86 -5.53 -0.27 -5.39
CA SER A 86 -4.63 0.73 -5.99
C SER A 86 -3.98 1.64 -4.93
N ALA A 87 -4.74 2.08 -3.93
CA ALA A 87 -4.23 2.85 -2.80
C ALA A 87 -3.24 2.05 -1.95
N THR A 88 -3.45 0.73 -1.83
CA THR A 88 -2.55 -0.20 -1.13
C THR A 88 -1.26 -0.44 -1.92
N ASP A 89 -1.35 -0.63 -3.23
CA ASP A 89 -0.21 -0.81 -4.13
C ASP A 89 0.68 0.42 -4.17
N PHE A 90 0.08 1.63 -4.13
CA PHE A 90 0.82 2.88 -3.97
C PHE A 90 1.68 2.88 -2.70
N LEU A 91 1.12 2.48 -1.55
CA LEU A 91 1.87 2.39 -0.29
C LEU A 91 2.99 1.36 -0.37
N LYS A 92 2.71 0.22 -0.99
CA LYS A 92 3.68 -0.87 -1.18
C LYS A 92 4.86 -0.45 -2.04
N ALA A 93 4.63 0.38 -3.06
CA ALA A 93 5.68 0.92 -3.93
C ALA A 93 6.40 2.14 -3.32
N THR A 94 5.85 2.74 -2.26
CA THR A 94 6.38 3.95 -1.64
C THR A 94 7.48 3.63 -0.63
N THR A 95 8.69 4.15 -0.86
CA THR A 95 9.85 3.99 0.05
C THR A 95 9.88 5.03 1.18
N ALA A 96 8.84 5.84 1.33
CA ALA A 96 8.75 6.89 2.34
C ALA A 96 8.31 6.37 3.73
N ILE A 97 8.40 7.25 4.72
CA ILE A 97 7.89 7.04 6.07
C ILE A 97 6.46 7.59 6.15
N CYS A 98 5.53 6.75 6.59
CA CYS A 98 4.15 7.10 6.86
C CYS A 98 4.01 7.54 8.33
N ALA A 99 4.58 8.71 8.66
CA ALA A 99 4.60 9.21 10.03
C ALA A 99 3.21 9.71 10.50
N VAL A 100 2.89 9.44 11.75
CA VAL A 100 1.65 9.87 12.41
C VAL A 100 1.96 10.35 13.82
N ARG A 101 1.37 11.48 14.22
CA ARG A 101 1.57 12.05 15.56
C ARG A 101 0.93 11.15 16.63
N ALA A 102 1.32 11.39 17.88
CA ALA A 102 0.67 10.79 19.04
C ALA A 102 -0.84 11.00 19.00
N THR A 103 -1.61 9.99 19.41
CA THR A 103 -3.07 10.04 19.59
C THR A 103 -3.82 10.65 18.41
N SER A 104 -3.42 10.30 17.18
CA SER A 104 -3.97 10.92 15.96
C SER A 104 -4.05 9.92 14.82
N CYS A 105 -4.80 10.28 13.78
CA CYS A 105 -4.86 9.54 12.54
C CYS A 105 -4.48 10.44 11.37
N VAL A 106 -3.85 9.86 10.34
CA VAL A 106 -3.47 10.56 9.11
C VAL A 106 -3.85 9.73 7.89
N ARG A 107 -4.28 10.40 6.83
CA ARG A 107 -4.49 9.78 5.51
C ARG A 107 -3.14 9.55 4.86
N VAL A 108 -2.79 8.28 4.65
CA VAL A 108 -1.48 7.88 4.12
C VAL A 108 -1.52 7.56 2.61
N SER A 109 -2.70 7.23 2.09
CA SER A 109 -2.94 7.02 0.66
C SER A 109 -4.39 7.35 0.33
N CYS A 110 -4.62 7.85 -0.88
CA CYS A 110 -5.95 8.17 -1.38
C CYS A 110 -5.95 7.99 -2.91
N VAL A 111 -6.79 7.09 -3.42
CA VAL A 111 -6.97 6.86 -4.86
C VAL A 111 -8.45 6.84 -5.17
N ASP A 112 -8.90 7.73 -6.06
CA ASP A 112 -10.30 7.90 -6.48
C ASP A 112 -11.28 8.04 -5.31
N GLN A 113 -11.93 6.96 -4.88
CA GLN A 113 -12.89 6.93 -3.76
C GLN A 113 -12.42 6.06 -2.59
N ALA A 114 -11.14 5.70 -2.53
CA ALA A 114 -10.58 4.85 -1.49
C ALA A 114 -9.44 5.55 -0.74
N ALA A 115 -9.63 5.76 0.56
CA ALA A 115 -8.59 6.28 1.44
C ALA A 115 -8.10 5.20 2.41
N VAL A 116 -6.78 5.14 2.56
CA VAL A 116 -6.09 4.37 3.59
C VAL A 116 -5.62 5.34 4.67
N TYR A 117 -5.97 5.02 5.91
CA TYR A 117 -5.60 5.78 7.09
C TYR A 117 -4.71 4.97 8.02
N LEU A 118 -3.78 5.66 8.66
CA LEU A 118 -2.98 5.15 9.77
C LEU A 118 -3.38 5.91 11.04
N CYS A 119 -3.83 5.20 12.07
CA CYS A 119 -4.05 5.76 13.41
C CYS A 119 -3.01 5.28 14.38
N ASN A 120 -2.57 6.18 15.24
CA ASN A 120 -1.65 5.91 16.33
C ASN A 120 -2.31 6.29 17.65
N ASN A 121 -2.55 5.29 18.49
CA ASN A 121 -3.14 5.47 19.82
C ASN A 121 -2.06 5.63 20.90
N ASN A 122 -0.77 5.57 20.54
CA ASN A 122 0.33 5.84 21.46
C ASN A 122 0.44 7.32 21.80
N ASN A 123 1.15 7.62 22.89
CA ASN A 123 1.47 8.97 23.35
C ASN A 123 2.77 9.53 22.75
N TYR A 124 3.35 8.86 21.75
CA TYR A 124 4.54 9.28 21.01
C TYR A 124 4.32 9.20 19.50
N GLU A 125 5.16 9.88 18.73
CA GLU A 125 5.10 9.85 17.26
C GLU A 125 5.48 8.46 16.73
N PHE A 126 4.64 7.91 15.85
CA PHE A 126 4.88 6.62 15.21
C PHE A 126 5.33 6.82 13.77
N ARG A 127 6.44 6.19 13.36
CA ARG A 127 7.12 6.45 12.08
C ARG A 127 7.42 5.17 11.28
N PRO A 128 6.41 4.36 10.92
CA PRO A 128 6.59 3.16 10.13
C PRO A 128 6.92 3.47 8.66
N THR A 129 7.49 2.50 7.96
CA THR A 129 7.57 2.56 6.50
C THR A 129 6.18 2.43 5.90
N CYS A 130 5.91 3.10 4.78
CA CYS A 130 4.65 2.93 4.07
C CYS A 130 4.45 1.49 3.56
N PHE A 131 5.54 0.77 3.30
CA PHE A 131 5.51 -0.66 3.02
C PHE A 131 4.90 -1.48 4.17
N LYS A 132 5.30 -1.25 5.44
CA LYS A 132 4.67 -1.93 6.60
C LYS A 132 3.16 -1.66 6.63
N ILE A 133 2.76 -0.41 6.41
CA ILE A 133 1.35 -0.02 6.39
C ILE A 133 0.56 -0.70 5.27
N SER A 134 1.18 -0.91 4.10
CA SER A 134 0.55 -1.61 2.98
C SER A 134 0.15 -3.05 3.33
N GLY A 135 0.87 -3.73 4.22
CA GLY A 135 0.53 -5.09 4.64
C GLY A 135 -0.82 -5.17 5.38
N TYR A 136 -1.12 -4.16 6.20
CA TYR A 136 -2.38 -4.08 6.97
C TYR A 136 -3.54 -3.68 6.07
N ALA A 137 -3.31 -2.74 5.15
CA ALA A 137 -4.28 -2.39 4.13
C ALA A 137 -4.60 -3.59 3.21
N GLN A 138 -3.58 -4.36 2.81
CA GLN A 138 -3.76 -5.57 2.01
C GLN A 138 -4.59 -6.61 2.75
N ALA A 139 -4.37 -6.81 4.06
CA ALA A 139 -5.18 -7.72 4.86
C ALA A 139 -6.68 -7.38 4.82
N LEU A 140 -7.03 -6.09 4.83
CA LEU A 140 -8.41 -5.63 4.66
C LEU A 140 -8.94 -5.90 3.25
N VAL A 141 -8.14 -5.62 2.21
CA VAL A 141 -8.52 -5.89 0.82
C VAL A 141 -8.74 -7.38 0.55
N ASP A 142 -7.98 -8.25 1.21
CA ASP A 142 -8.08 -9.69 1.04
C ASP A 142 -9.27 -10.28 1.82
N GLN A 143 -9.53 -9.80 3.03
CA GLN A 143 -10.45 -10.45 3.99
C GLN A 143 -11.82 -9.76 4.10
N CYS A 144 -11.90 -8.46 3.85
CA CYS A 144 -13.11 -7.66 4.05
C CYS A 144 -13.90 -7.21 2.82
N PRO A 145 -13.69 -7.72 1.58
CA PRO A 145 -14.61 -7.43 0.50
C PRO A 145 -16.02 -7.97 0.74
N THR A 146 -17.02 -7.16 0.42
CA THR A 146 -18.43 -7.53 0.40
C THR A 146 -19.08 -7.08 -0.91
N ALA A 147 -20.21 -7.68 -1.28
CA ALA A 147 -20.95 -7.26 -2.47
C ALA A 147 -21.65 -5.91 -2.22
N SER A 148 -21.54 -4.99 -3.18
CA SER A 148 -22.31 -3.74 -3.18
C SER A 148 -23.70 -3.95 -3.78
N GLN A 149 -24.69 -3.16 -3.34
CA GLN A 149 -26.05 -3.19 -3.89
C GLN A 149 -26.12 -2.79 -5.38
N GLY A 150 -25.20 -1.94 -5.84
CA GLY A 150 -25.12 -1.48 -7.24
C GLY A 150 -24.31 -2.40 -8.17
N GLY A 151 -23.89 -3.57 -7.68
CA GLY A 151 -22.91 -4.43 -8.36
C GLY A 151 -21.47 -4.06 -7.99
N GLY A 152 -20.55 -5.03 -8.16
CA GLY A 152 -19.14 -4.89 -7.76
C GLY A 152 -18.85 -5.27 -6.31
N ARG A 153 -17.58 -5.13 -5.92
CA ARG A 153 -17.09 -5.43 -4.58
C ARG A 153 -16.61 -4.15 -3.89
N VAL A 154 -16.99 -3.99 -2.63
CA VAL A 154 -16.58 -2.88 -1.77
C VAL A 154 -15.90 -3.42 -0.52
N VAL A 155 -14.99 -2.63 0.05
CA VAL A 155 -14.19 -3.00 1.21
C VAL A 155 -14.13 -1.85 2.21
N GLY A 156 -14.09 -2.20 3.48
CA GLY A 156 -13.71 -1.30 4.55
C GLY A 156 -13.60 -2.07 5.86
N GLY A 157 -12.94 -1.46 6.82
CA GLY A 157 -12.60 -2.11 8.08
C GLY A 157 -11.33 -1.55 8.70
N GLN A 158 -10.88 -2.18 9.78
CA GLN A 158 -9.69 -1.82 10.54
C GLN A 158 -8.82 -3.06 10.78
N ALA A 159 -7.53 -2.97 10.51
CA ALA A 159 -6.53 -3.96 10.86
C ALA A 159 -5.66 -3.43 12.01
N TRP A 160 -5.58 -4.18 13.09
CA TRP A 160 -4.95 -3.79 14.36
C TRP A 160 -3.57 -4.39 14.51
N ASP A 161 -2.69 -3.62 15.14
CA ASP A 161 -1.36 -4.06 15.55
C ASP A 161 -1.27 -4.19 17.08
N ASN A 162 -0.37 -5.05 17.55
CA ASN A 162 -0.12 -5.24 18.98
C ASN A 162 0.61 -4.06 19.65
N GLU A 163 1.13 -3.10 18.90
CA GLU A 163 1.79 -1.89 19.39
C GLU A 163 0.86 -0.67 19.45
N ASN A 164 -0.46 -0.88 19.61
CA ASN A 164 -1.45 0.18 19.86
C ASN A 164 -1.55 1.22 18.73
N TRP A 165 -1.60 0.73 17.49
CA TRP A 165 -1.92 1.50 16.28
C TRP A 165 -2.75 0.62 15.34
N ASN A 166 -3.40 1.23 14.35
CA ASN A 166 -4.19 0.48 13.38
C ASN A 166 -4.18 1.15 12.00
N VAL A 167 -4.62 0.39 11.00
CA VAL A 167 -4.84 0.87 9.64
C VAL A 167 -6.29 0.63 9.27
N PHE A 168 -6.91 1.58 8.59
CA PHE A 168 -8.28 1.41 8.14
C PHE A 168 -8.51 1.91 6.72
N ILE A 169 -9.49 1.29 6.06
CA ILE A 169 -9.95 1.65 4.72
C ILE A 169 -11.40 2.10 4.81
N ARG A 170 -11.69 3.23 4.19
CA ARG A 170 -13.05 3.74 4.00
C ARG A 170 -13.18 4.50 2.68
N GLU A 171 -14.41 4.73 2.27
CA GLU A 171 -14.72 5.61 1.16
C GLU A 171 -14.38 7.06 1.51
N GLU A 172 -13.72 7.74 0.59
CA GLU A 172 -13.44 9.18 0.64
C GLU A 172 -13.12 9.68 -0.76
N ASP A 173 -13.68 10.83 -1.16
CA ASP A 173 -13.38 11.44 -2.46
C ASP A 173 -11.98 12.06 -2.47
N CYS A 174 -11.06 11.37 -3.15
CA CYS A 174 -9.65 11.75 -3.30
C CYS A 174 -9.41 12.78 -4.39
N ASN A 175 -10.43 13.17 -5.17
CA ASN A 175 -10.33 14.23 -6.17
C ASN A 175 -10.50 15.62 -5.56
N GLN A 176 -10.88 15.70 -4.29
CA GLN A 176 -10.95 16.94 -3.54
C GLN A 176 -9.56 17.27 -3.02
N TRP A 177 -8.78 17.92 -3.88
CA TRP A 177 -7.58 18.62 -3.49
C TRP A 177 -7.97 19.77 -2.55
N PHE A 178 -7.37 19.80 -1.35
CA PHE A 178 -7.43 20.92 -0.42
C PHE A 178 -6.92 22.22 -1.05
#